data_AF-A0AAE0SDK7-F1
#
_entry.id   AF-A0AAE0SDK7-F1
#
_cell.length_a   1.000
_cell.length_b   1.000
_cell.length_c   1.000
_cell.angle_alpha   90.00
_cell.angle_beta   90.00
_cell.angle_gamma   90.00
#
_symmetry.space_group_name_H-M   'P 1'
#
loop_
_entity.id
_entity.type
_entity.pdbx_description
1 polymer ?
#
loop_
_entity_poly.entity_id
_entity_poly.type
_entity_poly.pdbx_seq_one_letter_code
_entity_poly.pdbx_strand_id
1 'polypeptide(L)'
;MEYFRGKCFVFMLLCCITNISDHKIIRQFGEKIVETKYGRLQGVLFGFYEEYKVKSIYAFFCVPYASLRGIRGHVLRFMPPSSSSKWKYLRDASKQNASVSCQQKRLDERELEEMLPYQVRRQLTRQAERFKSQDEDCLSLNINVPNQEDYL
;
A
#
# COMPACT_ATOMS: atom_id res chain seq x y z
N MET A 1 47.53 -11.37 22.44
CA MET A 1 46.64 -10.83 21.39
C MET A 1 45.16 -11.09 21.73
N GLU A 2 44.70 -10.69 22.92
CA GLU A 2 43.30 -10.90 23.35
C GLU A 2 42.54 -9.57 23.52
N TYR A 3 43.27 -8.47 23.64
CA TYR A 3 42.74 -7.13 23.88
C TYR A 3 42.01 -6.51 22.66
N PHE A 4 42.32 -6.98 21.44
CA PHE A 4 41.71 -6.49 20.19
C PHE A 4 40.35 -7.14 19.89
N ARG A 5 40.11 -8.36 20.39
CA ARG A 5 38.91 -9.15 20.08
C ARG A 5 37.69 -8.71 20.89
N GLY A 6 37.91 -8.26 22.13
CA GLY A 6 36.85 -7.72 23.01
C GLY A 6 36.36 -6.33 22.59
N LYS A 7 37.24 -5.46 22.07
CA LYS A 7 36.87 -4.11 21.62
C LYS A 7 36.01 -4.13 20.35
N CYS A 8 36.30 -5.01 19.39
CA CYS A 8 35.43 -5.21 18.22
C CYS A 8 34.07 -5.78 18.61
N PHE A 9 34.01 -6.70 19.59
CA PHE A 9 32.73 -7.28 20.03
C PHE A 9 31.84 -6.25 20.72
N VAL A 10 32.43 -5.40 21.58
CA VAL A 10 31.72 -4.30 22.25
C VAL A 10 31.29 -3.23 21.24
N PHE A 11 32.13 -2.90 20.25
CA PHE A 11 31.78 -1.94 19.19
C PHE A 11 30.69 -2.48 18.25
N MET A 12 30.70 -3.78 17.93
CA MET A 12 29.64 -4.45 17.17
C MET A 12 28.32 -4.47 17.95
N LEU A 13 28.36 -4.75 19.26
CA LEU A 13 27.17 -4.68 20.11
C LEU A 13 26.63 -3.25 20.23
N LEU A 14 27.50 -2.24 20.43
CA LEU A 14 27.10 -0.82 20.43
C LEU A 14 26.52 -0.36 19.08
N CYS A 15 27.05 -0.85 17.96
CA CYS A 15 26.54 -0.54 16.63
C CYS A 15 25.16 -1.19 16.37
N CYS A 16 24.96 -2.42 16.86
CA CYS A 16 23.66 -3.10 16.81
C CYS A 16 22.57 -2.40 17.64
N ILE A 17 22.95 -1.74 18.74
CA ILE A 17 22.00 -1.01 19.61
C ILE A 17 21.70 0.40 19.06
N THR A 18 22.61 1.01 18.30
CA THR A 18 22.51 2.42 17.89
C THR A 18 21.97 2.67 16.48
N ASN A 19 21.83 1.65 15.63
CA ASN A 19 21.38 1.85 14.24
C ASN A 19 20.31 0.87 13.79
N ILE A 20 19.17 0.90 14.48
CA ILE A 20 17.89 0.66 13.81
C ILE A 20 17.06 1.93 14.01
N SER A 21 17.37 2.96 13.25
CA SER A 21 16.38 3.98 12.91
C SER A 21 15.35 3.29 12.01
N ASP A 22 14.53 2.44 12.61
CA ASP A 22 13.38 1.87 11.95
C ASP A 22 12.49 3.06 11.65
N HIS A 23 12.24 3.40 10.39
CA HIS A 23 11.20 4.36 10.03
C HIS A 23 9.82 3.68 10.25
N LYS A 24 9.47 3.49 11.52
CA LYS A 24 8.17 3.16 12.11
C LYS A 24 7.10 4.19 11.72
N ILE A 25 6.49 3.95 10.57
CA ILE A 25 5.19 4.50 10.21
C ILE A 25 4.18 4.01 11.25
N ILE A 26 3.50 4.93 11.94
CA ILE A 26 2.45 4.56 12.91
C ILE A 26 1.20 4.21 12.11
N ARG A 27 0.77 2.94 12.18
CA ARG A 27 -0.48 2.47 11.58
C ARG A 27 -1.47 2.19 12.70
N GLN A 28 -2.52 2.99 12.79
CA GLN A 28 -3.59 2.79 13.76
C GLN A 28 -4.89 2.56 13.02
N PHE A 29 -5.74 1.69 13.56
CA PHE A 29 -7.07 1.48 13.00
C PHE A 29 -7.82 2.82 13.02
N GLY A 30 -8.33 3.26 11.87
CA GLY A 30 -8.92 4.58 11.76
C GLY A 30 -10.23 4.62 12.54
N GLU A 31 -10.32 5.49 13.55
CA GLU A 31 -11.56 5.66 14.31
C GLU A 31 -12.69 6.28 13.46
N LYS A 32 -12.32 6.99 12.40
CA LYS A 32 -13.25 7.68 11.51
C LYS A 32 -13.93 6.73 10.52
N ILE A 33 -15.24 6.62 10.66
CA ILE A 33 -16.13 5.98 9.68
C ILE A 33 -16.63 7.04 8.71
N VAL A 34 -16.48 6.78 7.42
CA VAL A 34 -16.94 7.66 6.33
C VAL A 34 -18.15 7.02 5.66
N GLU A 35 -19.18 7.82 5.43
CA GLU A 35 -20.36 7.40 4.68
C GLU A 35 -20.25 7.82 3.21
N THR A 36 -20.53 6.89 2.30
CA THR A 36 -20.57 7.14 0.86
C THR A 36 -21.91 6.72 0.28
N LYS A 37 -22.19 7.13 -0.97
CA LYS A 37 -23.39 6.69 -1.71
C LYS A 37 -23.55 5.16 -1.83
N TYR A 38 -22.47 4.40 -1.65
CA TYR A 38 -22.47 2.94 -1.76
C TYR A 38 -22.46 2.22 -0.40
N GLY A 39 -22.21 2.94 0.70
CA GLY A 39 -22.20 2.41 2.05
C GLY A 39 -21.10 3.02 2.93
N ARG A 40 -20.97 2.50 4.15
CA ARG A 40 -20.01 2.97 5.16
C ARG A 40 -18.66 2.29 5.02
N LEU A 41 -17.58 3.03 5.21
CA LEU A 41 -16.20 2.55 5.08
C LEU A 41 -15.32 3.07 6.21
N GLN A 42 -14.36 2.24 6.62
CA GLN A 42 -13.40 2.56 7.68
C GLN A 42 -11.98 2.35 7.20
N GLY A 43 -11.14 3.37 7.38
CA GLY A 43 -9.77 3.40 6.90
C GLY A 43 -8.75 3.09 7.99
N VAL A 44 -7.53 3.53 7.75
CA VAL A 44 -6.39 3.48 8.69
C VAL A 44 -5.83 4.88 8.85
N LEU A 45 -5.44 5.24 10.07
CA LEU A 45 -4.68 6.46 10.35
C LEU A 45 -3.20 6.15 10.19
N PHE A 46 -2.52 6.93 9.37
CA PHE A 46 -1.08 6.91 9.19
C PHE A 46 -0.46 8.12 9.87
N GLY A 47 0.36 7.86 10.88
CA GLY A 47 1.27 8.84 11.47
C GLY A 47 2.64 8.77 10.81
N PHE A 48 3.23 9.94 10.58
CA PHE A 48 4.62 10.09 10.12
C PHE A 48 5.50 10.56 11.28
N TYR A 49 6.80 10.42 11.14
CA TYR A 49 7.75 10.97 12.11
C TYR A 49 7.62 12.48 12.20
N GLU A 50 7.71 12.99 13.44
CA GLU A 50 7.71 14.43 13.72
C GLU A 50 8.82 15.17 12.95
N GLU A 51 9.97 14.51 12.72
CA GLU A 51 11.09 15.05 11.96
C GLU A 51 10.69 15.44 10.52
N TYR A 52 9.79 14.69 9.90
CA TYR A 52 9.33 15.00 8.54
C TYR A 52 8.39 16.20 8.47
N LYS A 53 7.85 16.66 9.60
CA LYS A 53 6.81 17.72 9.66
C LYS A 53 5.64 17.44 8.71
N VAL A 54 5.34 16.16 8.50
CA VAL A 54 4.22 15.70 7.67
C VAL A 54 3.06 15.36 8.59
N LYS A 55 1.89 15.93 8.28
CA LYS A 55 0.64 15.67 9.02
C LYS A 55 0.21 14.22 8.85
N SER A 56 -0.45 13.70 9.87
CA SER A 56 -1.09 12.38 9.79
C SER A 56 -2.14 12.37 8.66
N ILE A 57 -2.39 11.20 8.08
CA ILE A 57 -3.37 11.01 7.00
C ILE A 57 -4.32 9.87 7.32
N TYR A 58 -5.59 10.03 6.99
CA TYR A 58 -6.51 8.91 6.86
C TYR A 58 -6.39 8.30 5.47
N ALA A 59 -6.07 7.01 5.41
CA ALA A 59 -6.01 6.27 4.17
C ALA A 59 -7.13 5.24 4.09
N PHE A 60 -7.73 5.13 2.91
CA PHE A 60 -8.75 4.15 2.58
C PHE A 60 -8.27 3.39 1.35
N PHE A 61 -7.98 2.10 1.52
CA PHE A 61 -7.46 1.24 0.48
C PHE A 61 -8.56 0.42 -0.20
N CYS A 62 -8.38 0.16 -1.49
CA CYS A 62 -9.18 -0.81 -2.26
C CYS A 62 -10.69 -0.52 -2.23
N VAL A 63 -11.06 0.77 -2.29
CA VAL A 63 -12.45 1.21 -2.35
C VAL A 63 -12.96 1.03 -3.79
N PRO A 64 -14.01 0.23 -4.05
CA PRO A 64 -14.45 -0.02 -5.41
C PRO A 64 -15.25 1.19 -5.89
N TYR A 65 -14.90 1.68 -7.07
CA TYR A 65 -15.62 2.80 -7.69
C TYR A 65 -16.53 2.33 -8.83
N ALA A 66 -16.19 1.19 -9.42
CA ALA A 66 -16.91 0.54 -10.49
C ALA A 66 -16.89 -0.98 -10.31
N SER A 67 -17.57 -1.69 -11.19
CA SER A 67 -17.43 -3.14 -11.27
C SER A 67 -17.67 -3.63 -12.70
N LEU A 68 -17.05 -4.76 -13.00
CA LEU A 68 -17.34 -5.56 -14.18
C LEU A 68 -18.53 -6.51 -13.95
N ARG A 69 -19.30 -6.34 -12.87
CA ARG A 69 -20.47 -7.16 -12.45
C ARG A 69 -21.58 -7.19 -13.50
N GLY A 70 -21.44 -8.10 -14.44
CA GLY A 70 -22.51 -8.90 -15.02
C GLY A 70 -22.24 -10.36 -14.67
N ILE A 71 -23.28 -11.16 -14.52
CA ILE A 71 -23.31 -12.58 -14.10
C ILE A 71 -22.38 -13.52 -14.91
N ARG A 72 -21.67 -13.00 -15.91
CA ARG A 72 -20.66 -13.67 -16.73
C ARG A 72 -19.54 -12.67 -17.04
N GLY A 73 -18.48 -12.66 -16.23
CA GLY A 73 -17.37 -11.69 -16.33
C GLY A 73 -16.73 -11.57 -17.73
N HIS A 74 -16.81 -12.62 -18.56
CA HIS A 74 -16.31 -12.61 -19.95
C HIS A 74 -17.15 -11.77 -20.93
N VAL A 75 -18.41 -11.46 -20.63
CA VAL A 75 -19.33 -10.81 -21.59
C VAL A 75 -19.19 -9.28 -21.59
N LEU A 76 -18.67 -8.69 -20.51
CA LEU A 76 -18.58 -7.23 -20.35
C LEU A 76 -17.19 -6.65 -20.62
N ARG A 77 -16.26 -7.46 -21.14
CA ARG A 77 -14.97 -6.93 -21.61
C ARG A 77 -15.24 -5.94 -22.75
N PHE A 78 -14.50 -4.83 -22.74
CA PHE A 78 -14.63 -3.76 -23.73
C PHE A 78 -15.96 -2.99 -23.70
N MET A 79 -16.79 -3.22 -22.67
CA MET A 79 -17.92 -2.35 -22.37
C MET A 79 -17.49 -1.27 -21.37
N PRO A 80 -18.17 -0.11 -21.36
CA PRO A 80 -18.01 0.87 -20.30
C PRO A 80 -18.25 0.24 -18.92
N PRO A 81 -17.51 0.66 -17.89
CA PRO A 81 -17.67 0.12 -16.55
C PRO A 81 -19.04 0.47 -15.96
N SER A 82 -19.58 -0.44 -15.16
CA SER A 82 -20.84 -0.24 -14.45
C SER A 82 -20.63 0.23 -13.01
N SER A 83 -21.66 0.80 -12.39
CA SER A 83 -21.59 1.26 -10.99
C SER A 83 -21.30 0.10 -10.04
N SER A 84 -20.48 0.35 -9.01
CA SER A 84 -20.22 -0.65 -7.98
C SER A 84 -21.47 -1.02 -7.18
N SER A 85 -21.53 -2.26 -6.68
CA SER A 85 -22.61 -2.70 -5.80
C SER A 85 -22.51 -2.00 -4.45
N LYS A 86 -23.67 -1.61 -3.90
CA LYS A 86 -23.76 -1.11 -2.53
C LYS A 86 -23.42 -2.22 -1.54
N TRP A 87 -22.76 -1.88 -0.43
CA TRP A 87 -22.48 -2.79 0.67
C TRP A 87 -23.33 -2.45 1.89
N LYS A 88 -23.90 -3.48 2.52
CA LYS A 88 -24.84 -3.33 3.65
C LYS A 88 -24.14 -3.01 4.97
N TYR A 89 -22.96 -3.58 5.18
CA TYR A 89 -22.21 -3.52 6.44
C TYR A 89 -20.99 -2.61 6.32
N LEU A 90 -20.38 -2.27 7.45
CA LEU A 90 -19.15 -1.48 7.46
C LEU A 90 -18.05 -2.21 6.68
N ARG A 91 -17.51 -1.56 5.65
CA ARG A 91 -16.41 -2.10 4.87
C ARG A 91 -15.07 -1.69 5.47
N ASP A 92 -14.23 -2.69 5.74
CA ASP A 92 -12.84 -2.52 6.12
C ASP A 92 -12.01 -2.11 4.89
N ALA A 93 -11.52 -0.87 4.89
CA ALA A 93 -10.62 -0.29 3.90
C ALA A 93 -9.24 0.03 4.51
N SER A 94 -8.85 -0.63 5.60
CA SER A 94 -7.54 -0.45 6.25
C SER A 94 -6.41 -1.28 5.61
N LYS A 95 -6.77 -2.34 4.87
CA LYS A 95 -5.84 -3.34 4.35
C LYS A 95 -5.28 -2.97 2.99
N GLN A 96 -4.02 -2.52 2.98
CA GLN A 96 -3.29 -2.22 1.73
C GLN A 96 -3.03 -3.48 0.88
N ASN A 97 -2.82 -4.63 1.52
CA ASN A 97 -2.57 -5.91 0.84
C ASN A 97 -3.82 -6.54 0.20
N ALA A 98 -5.00 -5.96 0.42
CA ALA A 98 -6.23 -6.37 -0.27
C ALA A 98 -6.30 -5.83 -1.71
N SER A 99 -5.31 -5.04 -2.14
CA SER A 99 -5.27 -4.47 -3.49
C SER A 99 -4.99 -5.57 -4.50
N VAL A 100 -5.88 -5.70 -5.46
CA VAL A 100 -5.70 -6.58 -6.62
C VAL A 100 -5.32 -5.70 -7.81
N SER A 101 -4.29 -6.10 -8.53
CA SER A 101 -3.87 -5.39 -9.74
C SER A 101 -4.69 -5.84 -10.94
N CYS A 102 -4.82 -4.98 -11.94
CA CYS A 102 -5.37 -5.40 -13.22
C CYS A 102 -4.44 -6.40 -13.91
N GLN A 103 -5.01 -7.27 -14.73
CA GLN A 103 -4.26 -8.21 -15.55
C GLN A 103 -3.20 -7.47 -16.40
N GLN A 104 -1.94 -7.78 -16.14
CA GLN A 104 -0.79 -7.20 -16.83
C GLN A 104 0.26 -8.28 -17.05
N LYS A 105 1.05 -8.15 -18.13
CA LYS A 105 2.18 -9.06 -18.39
C LYS A 105 3.12 -9.03 -17.17
N ARG A 106 3.46 -10.20 -16.63
CA ARG A 106 4.51 -10.28 -15.60
C ARG A 106 5.83 -9.87 -16.24
N LEU A 107 6.56 -8.98 -15.58
CA LEU A 107 7.86 -8.53 -16.05
C LEU A 107 8.85 -9.69 -16.00
N ASP A 108 9.51 -10.00 -17.12
CA ASP A 108 10.69 -10.87 -17.13
C ASP A 108 11.92 -10.00 -16.79
N GLU A 109 12.68 -10.41 -15.78
CA GLU A 109 13.84 -9.66 -15.31
C GLU A 109 14.92 -9.52 -16.38
N ARG A 110 15.02 -10.49 -17.30
CA ARG A 110 15.94 -10.44 -18.44
C ARG A 110 15.52 -9.42 -19.49
N GLU A 111 14.22 -9.36 -19.80
CA GLU A 111 13.67 -8.32 -20.69
C GLU A 111 13.93 -6.92 -20.11
N LEU A 112 13.80 -6.75 -18.78
CA LEU A 112 14.08 -5.48 -18.11
C LEU A 112 15.57 -5.10 -18.11
N GLU A 113 16.48 -6.08 -18.04
CA GLU A 113 17.93 -5.84 -18.09
C GLU A 113 18.38 -5.25 -19.42
N GLU A 114 17.80 -5.72 -20.52
CA GLU A 114 18.15 -5.26 -21.86
C GLU A 114 17.56 -3.89 -22.19
N MET A 115 16.38 -3.58 -21.62
CA MET A 115 15.63 -2.37 -21.98
C MET A 115 15.85 -1.17 -21.04
N LEU A 116 16.24 -1.39 -19.78
CA LEU A 116 16.18 -0.34 -18.75
C LEU A 116 17.49 -0.18 -17.95
N PRO A 117 17.85 1.07 -17.58
CA PRO A 117 18.93 1.31 -16.63
C PRO A 117 18.70 0.62 -15.28
N TYR A 118 19.80 0.27 -14.60
CA TYR A 118 19.77 -0.46 -13.33
C TYR A 118 18.82 0.16 -12.29
N GLN A 119 18.82 1.49 -12.11
CA GLN A 119 17.97 2.13 -11.10
C GLN A 119 16.48 1.95 -11.40
N VAL A 120 16.09 2.04 -12.67
CA VAL A 120 14.69 1.90 -13.12
C VAL A 120 14.24 0.46 -12.93
N ARG A 121 15.05 -0.51 -13.35
CA ARG A 121 14.78 -1.93 -13.14
C ARG A 121 14.59 -2.26 -11.66
N ARG A 122 15.51 -1.82 -10.80
CA ARG A 122 15.43 -2.03 -9.34
C ARG A 122 14.14 -1.45 -8.73
N GLN A 123 13.67 -0.31 -9.22
CA GLN A 123 12.40 0.27 -8.78
C GLN A 123 11.20 -0.58 -9.23
N LEU A 124 11.19 -1.03 -10.49
CA LEU A 124 10.12 -1.85 -11.04
C LEU A 124 10.03 -3.22 -10.37
N THR A 125 11.16 -3.89 -10.10
CA THR A 125 11.19 -5.18 -9.40
C THR A 125 10.54 -5.06 -8.01
N ARG A 126 10.87 -4.00 -7.25
CA ARG A 126 10.24 -3.72 -5.94
C ARG A 126 8.74 -3.46 -6.03
N GLN A 127 8.28 -2.85 -7.12
CA GLN A 127 6.86 -2.62 -7.34
C GLN A 127 6.14 -3.90 -7.76
N ALA A 128 6.75 -4.74 -8.60
CA ALA A 128 6.20 -6.01 -9.04
C ALA A 128 5.86 -6.95 -7.87
N GLU A 129 6.67 -6.93 -6.81
CA GLU A 129 6.40 -7.68 -5.57
C GLU A 129 5.10 -7.28 -4.86
N ARG A 130 4.60 -6.05 -5.09
CA ARG A 130 3.33 -5.58 -4.52
C ARG A 130 2.11 -6.08 -5.32
N PHE A 131 2.30 -6.49 -6.57
CA PHE A 131 1.24 -6.91 -7.50
C PHE A 131 1.18 -8.44 -7.65
N LYS A 132 1.27 -9.18 -6.54
CA LYS A 132 1.23 -10.65 -6.56
C LYS A 132 -0.13 -11.21 -7.01
N SER A 133 -1.21 -10.50 -6.71
CA SER A 133 -2.58 -10.88 -7.08
C SER A 133 -3.07 -10.02 -8.24
N GLN A 134 -3.55 -10.68 -9.30
CA GLN A 134 -4.13 -10.03 -10.47
C GLN A 134 -5.52 -10.59 -10.77
N ASP A 135 -6.45 -9.71 -11.12
CA ASP A 135 -7.82 -10.06 -11.49
C ASP A 135 -8.33 -9.05 -12.53
N GLU A 136 -9.35 -9.44 -13.29
CA GLU A 136 -10.06 -8.52 -14.18
C GLU A 136 -10.91 -7.52 -13.39
N ASP A 137 -11.51 -7.93 -12.26
CA ASP A 137 -12.27 -7.02 -11.38
C ASP A 137 -11.33 -6.21 -10.44
N CYS A 138 -10.44 -5.43 -11.04
CA CYS A 138 -9.44 -4.60 -10.36
C CYS A 138 -9.90 -3.13 -10.13
N LEU A 139 -11.16 -2.80 -10.39
CA LEU A 139 -11.68 -1.42 -10.43
C LEU A 139 -11.88 -0.81 -9.03
N SER A 140 -10.76 -0.53 -8.37
CA SER A 140 -10.69 0.06 -7.04
C SER A 140 -9.70 1.22 -6.99
N LEU A 141 -9.87 2.09 -5.99
CA LEU A 141 -9.01 3.24 -5.77
C LEU A 141 -8.58 3.33 -4.31
N ASN A 142 -7.51 4.09 -4.09
CA ASN A 142 -6.99 4.43 -2.76
C ASN A 142 -7.19 5.92 -2.51
N ILE A 143 -7.70 6.29 -1.34
CA ILE A 143 -7.96 7.67 -0.95
C ILE A 143 -7.06 8.02 0.23
N ASN A 144 -6.30 9.10 0.13
CA ASN A 144 -5.49 9.62 1.23
C ASN A 144 -5.96 11.04 1.57
N VAL A 145 -6.40 11.25 2.81
CA VAL A 145 -6.98 12.51 3.29
C VAL A 145 -6.11 13.04 4.43
N PRO A 146 -5.58 14.28 4.35
CA PRO A 146 -4.89 14.90 5.47
C PRO A 146 -5.76 14.98 6.72
N ASN A 147 -5.20 14.63 7.87
CA ASN A 147 -5.88 14.81 9.15
C ASN A 147 -5.93 16.30 9.49
N GLN A 148 -7.13 16.81 9.79
CA GLN A 148 -7.36 18.20 10.15
C GLN A 148 -7.21 18.47 11.65
N GLU A 149 -7.14 17.44 12.49
CA GLU A 149 -6.92 17.62 13.93
C GLU A 149 -5.48 18.10 14.23
N ASP A 150 -4.53 17.89 13.30
CA ASP A 150 -3.16 18.42 13.37
C ASP A 150 -3.07 19.96 13.13
N TYR A 151 -4.17 20.70 13.25
CA TYR A 151 -4.24 22.17 13.08
C TYR A 151 -4.74 22.92 14.34
N LEU A 152 -5.15 22.19 15.38
CA LEU A 152 -5.58 22.71 16.68
C LEU A 152 -4.49 22.44 17.72
#